data_AF-A0A518JNB2-F1
#
_entry.id   AF-A0A518JNB2-F1
#
_cell.length_a   1.000
_cell.length_b   1.000
_cell.length_c   1.000
_cell.angle_alpha   90.00
_cell.angle_beta   90.00
_cell.angle_gamma   90.00
#
_symmetry.space_group_name_H-M   'P 1'
#
loop_
_entity.id
_entity.type
_entity.pdbx_description
1 polymer ?
#
loop_
_entity_poly.entity_id
_entity_poly.type
_entity_poly.pdbx_seq_one_letter_code
_entity_poly.pdbx_strand_id
1 'polypeptide(L)'
;MTLHPHADAASRLSQLVDEKFHLLVALLEKGEQQRQMIETGDATALLHLLAEKQTLISDLQRLQDAISTIQLAGELVWPSPELRGRCQAAAQQCNALGQQVLEMEAVCERQATTQRDAMAKQIQEFSNFNSRSSNSYSLDDETHLAEFDESS
;
A
#
# COMPACT_ATOMS: atom_id res chain seq x y z
N MET A 1 -14.77 -14.09 -45.66
CA MET A 1 -15.09 -13.63 -44.29
C MET A 1 -14.07 -12.58 -43.89
N THR A 2 -14.38 -11.31 -44.10
CA THR A 2 -13.51 -10.18 -43.74
C THR A 2 -13.76 -9.83 -42.27
N LEU A 3 -12.88 -10.32 -41.39
CA LEU A 3 -12.80 -9.85 -40.00
C LEU A 3 -12.53 -8.35 -40.02
N HIS A 4 -13.41 -7.57 -39.40
CA HIS A 4 -13.30 -6.12 -39.33
C HIS A 4 -12.36 -5.78 -38.15
N PRO A 5 -11.11 -5.34 -38.40
CA PRO A 5 -10.11 -5.13 -37.34
C PRO A 5 -10.56 -4.12 -36.28
N HIS A 6 -11.49 -3.22 -36.61
CA HIS A 6 -12.07 -2.23 -35.69
C HIS A 6 -13.11 -2.81 -34.71
N ALA A 7 -13.83 -3.86 -35.09
CA ALA A 7 -14.78 -4.54 -34.20
C ALA A 7 -14.06 -5.41 -33.16
N ASP A 8 -12.91 -5.98 -33.55
CA ASP A 8 -12.02 -6.71 -32.66
C ASP A 8 -11.36 -5.75 -31.64
N ALA A 9 -11.02 -4.53 -32.06
CA ALA A 9 -10.47 -3.49 -31.17
C ALA A 9 -11.47 -3.05 -30.09
N ALA A 10 -12.75 -2.84 -30.43
CA ALA A 10 -13.79 -2.50 -29.47
C ALA A 10 -14.04 -3.62 -28.45
N SER A 11 -14.05 -4.87 -28.93
CA SER A 11 -14.19 -6.05 -28.06
C SER A 11 -12.99 -6.20 -27.12
N ARG A 12 -11.77 -5.98 -27.64
CA ARG A 12 -10.55 -6.01 -26.84
C ARG A 12 -10.53 -4.89 -25.79
N LEU A 13 -10.98 -3.68 -26.15
CA LEU A 13 -11.09 -2.58 -25.19
C LEU A 13 -12.04 -2.95 -24.04
N SER A 14 -13.20 -3.53 -24.35
CA SER A 14 -14.15 -3.96 -23.31
C SER A 14 -13.50 -4.98 -22.36
N GLN A 15 -12.77 -5.97 -22.89
CA GLN A 15 -12.05 -6.95 -22.06
C GLN A 15 -11.00 -6.29 -21.17
N LEU A 16 -10.19 -5.38 -21.73
CA LEU A 16 -9.16 -4.68 -20.95
C LEU A 16 -9.75 -3.81 -19.84
N VAL A 17 -10.92 -3.20 -20.08
CA VAL A 17 -11.64 -2.42 -19.06
C VAL A 17 -12.20 -3.32 -17.96
N ASP A 18 -12.73 -4.49 -18.31
CA ASP A 18 -13.20 -5.48 -17.34
C ASP A 18 -12.02 -6.05 -16.52
N GLU A 19 -10.90 -6.38 -17.17
CA GLU A 19 -9.65 -6.80 -16.50
C GLU A 19 -9.16 -5.71 -15.53
N LYS A 20 -9.17 -4.44 -15.95
CA LYS A 20 -8.82 -3.29 -15.10
C LYS A 20 -9.75 -3.18 -13.89
N PHE A 21 -11.05 -3.40 -14.07
CA PHE A 21 -12.01 -3.39 -12.97
C PHE A 21 -11.65 -4.44 -11.92
N HIS A 22 -11.38 -5.68 -12.35
CA HIS A 22 -11.04 -6.77 -11.44
C HIS A 22 -9.74 -6.50 -10.67
N LEU A 23 -8.71 -5.93 -11.31
CA LEU A 23 -7.48 -5.56 -10.62
C LEU A 23 -7.70 -4.46 -9.57
N LEU A 24 -8.55 -3.48 -9.85
CA LEU A 24 -8.87 -2.42 -8.90
C LEU A 24 -9.64 -2.95 -7.69
N VAL A 25 -10.58 -3.88 -7.90
CA VAL A 25 -11.27 -4.57 -6.79
C VAL A 25 -10.27 -5.36 -5.95
N ALA A 26 -9.38 -6.13 -6.58
CA ALA A 26 -8.34 -6.87 -5.86
C ALA A 26 -7.41 -5.94 -5.07
N LEU A 27 -7.05 -4.78 -5.61
CA LEU A 27 -6.26 -3.78 -4.89
C LEU A 27 -6.97 -3.23 -3.65
N LEU A 28 -8.28 -2.99 -3.72
CA LEU A 28 -9.07 -2.58 -2.55
C LEU A 28 -9.10 -3.67 -1.46
N GLU A 29 -9.31 -4.93 -1.86
CA GLU A 29 -9.27 -6.07 -0.92
C GLU A 29 -7.91 -6.18 -0.23
N LYS A 30 -6.82 -5.97 -0.99
CA LYS A 30 -5.46 -5.94 -0.45
C LYS A 30 -5.22 -4.72 0.44
N GLY A 31 -5.82 -3.57 0.14
CA GLY A 31 -5.80 -2.40 1.02
C GLY A 31 -6.45 -2.67 2.38
N GLU A 32 -7.59 -3.37 2.40
CA GLU A 32 -8.24 -3.76 3.64
C GLU A 32 -7.41 -4.78 4.45
N GLN A 33 -6.78 -5.76 3.77
CA GLN A 33 -5.82 -6.66 4.41
C GLN A 33 -4.62 -5.90 5.01
N GLN A 34 -4.12 -4.88 4.30
CA GLN A 34 -3.01 -4.07 4.77
C GLN A 34 -3.37 -3.30 6.04
N ARG A 35 -4.57 -2.73 6.09
CA ARG A 35 -5.09 -2.04 7.27
C ARG A 35 -5.08 -2.96 8.50
N GLN A 36 -5.58 -4.19 8.34
CA GLN A 36 -5.59 -5.19 9.41
C GLN A 36 -4.18 -5.57 9.87
N MET A 37 -3.23 -5.75 8.94
CA MET A 37 -1.84 -6.09 9.27
C MET A 37 -1.09 -4.94 9.97
N ILE A 38 -1.39 -3.69 9.60
CA ILE A 38 -0.89 -2.51 10.33
C ILE A 38 -1.44 -2.55 11.76
N GLU A 39 -2.74 -2.78 11.95
CA GLU A 39 -3.33 -2.86 13.29
C GLU A 39 -2.71 -3.95 14.17
N THR A 40 -2.36 -5.11 13.60
CA THR A 40 -1.69 -6.20 14.35
C THR A 40 -0.19 -6.01 14.53
N GLY A 41 0.44 -5.11 13.78
CA GLY A 41 1.89 -4.86 13.82
C GLY A 41 2.75 -5.98 13.21
N ASP A 42 2.17 -6.83 12.36
CA ASP A 42 2.91 -7.90 11.68
C ASP A 42 3.65 -7.35 10.45
N ALA A 43 4.88 -6.88 10.68
CA ALA A 43 5.71 -6.29 9.64
C ALA A 43 6.09 -7.27 8.52
N THR A 44 6.24 -8.57 8.82
CA THR A 44 6.61 -9.57 7.81
C THR A 44 5.44 -9.86 6.88
N ALA A 45 4.24 -10.07 7.42
CA ALA A 45 3.03 -10.23 6.61
C ALA A 45 2.75 -8.97 5.77
N LEU A 46 2.95 -7.78 6.36
CA LEU A 46 2.78 -6.51 5.67
C LEU A 46 3.73 -6.39 4.46
N LEU A 47 5.01 -6.75 4.60
CA LEU A 47 5.97 -6.72 3.49
C LEU A 47 5.58 -7.68 2.35
N HIS A 48 5.11 -8.89 2.69
CA HIS A 48 4.62 -9.84 1.69
C HIS A 48 3.43 -9.28 0.92
N LEU A 49 2.46 -8.71 1.65
CA LEU A 49 1.27 -8.10 1.07
C LEU A 49 1.62 -6.91 0.16
N LEU A 50 2.58 -6.07 0.54
CA LEU A 50 3.06 -4.96 -0.29
C LEU A 50 3.68 -5.45 -1.61
N ALA A 51 4.42 -6.56 -1.59
CA ALA A 51 4.97 -7.16 -2.81
C ALA A 51 3.87 -7.68 -3.75
N GLU A 52 2.83 -8.32 -3.21
CA GLU A 52 1.65 -8.73 -3.99
C GLU A 52 0.95 -7.52 -4.63
N LYS A 53 0.72 -6.45 -3.86
CA LYS A 53 0.13 -5.21 -4.36
C LYS A 53 0.96 -4.58 -5.46
N GLN A 54 2.30 -4.62 -5.34
CA GLN A 54 3.18 -4.10 -6.37
C GLN A 54 3.03 -4.84 -7.71
N THR A 55 2.79 -6.16 -7.67
CA THR A 55 2.50 -6.95 -8.87
C THR A 55 1.19 -6.52 -9.51
N LEU A 56 0.13 -6.35 -8.71
CA LEU A 56 -1.18 -5.86 -9.19
C LEU A 56 -1.08 -4.46 -9.80
N ILE A 57 -0.30 -3.56 -9.20
CA ILE A 57 -0.06 -2.21 -9.72
C ILE A 57 0.67 -2.27 -11.07
N SER A 58 1.68 -3.12 -11.20
CA SER A 58 2.40 -3.29 -12.46
C SER A 58 1.53 -3.87 -13.57
N ASP A 59 0.62 -4.80 -13.25
CA ASP A 59 -0.36 -5.29 -14.22
C ASP A 59 -1.39 -4.23 -14.59
N LEU A 60 -1.83 -3.41 -13.64
CA LEU A 60 -2.74 -2.29 -13.88
C LEU A 60 -2.12 -1.24 -14.83
N GLN A 61 -0.82 -0.94 -14.66
CA GLN A 61 -0.08 -0.06 -15.57
C GLN A 61 -0.04 -0.62 -16.98
N ARG A 62 0.29 -1.91 -17.13
CA ARG A 62 0.30 -2.60 -18.44
C ARG A 62 -1.06 -2.54 -19.13
N LEU A 63 -2.15 -2.73 -18.38
CA LEU A 63 -3.51 -2.60 -18.93
C LEU A 63 -3.83 -1.17 -19.35
N GLN A 64 -3.42 -0.16 -18.58
CA GLN A 64 -3.62 1.24 -18.95
C GLN A 64 -2.89 1.61 -20.24
N ASP A 65 -1.67 1.12 -20.44
CA ASP A 65 -0.93 1.34 -21.68
C ASP A 65 -1.63 0.69 -22.89
N ALA A 66 -2.13 -0.54 -22.71
CA ALA A 66 -2.88 -1.25 -23.74
C ALA A 66 -4.20 -0.54 -24.10
N ILE A 67 -4.95 -0.08 -23.09
CA ILE A 67 -6.18 0.71 -23.27
C ILE A 67 -5.87 2.01 -24.02
N SER A 68 -4.83 2.73 -23.59
CA SER A 68 -4.42 3.99 -24.20
C SER A 68 -4.03 3.81 -25.66
N THR A 69 -3.31 2.73 -25.98
CA THR A 69 -2.93 2.39 -27.35
C THR A 69 -4.15 2.21 -28.26
N ILE A 70 -5.18 1.51 -27.79
CA ILE A 70 -6.42 1.31 -28.56
C ILE A 70 -7.20 2.62 -28.71
N GLN A 71 -7.25 3.44 -27.66
CA GLN A 71 -7.95 4.74 -27.71
C GLN A 71 -7.27 5.75 -28.65
N LEU A 72 -5.93 5.73 -28.73
CA LEU A 72 -5.16 6.58 -29.65
C LEU A 72 -5.32 6.17 -31.12
N ALA A 73 -5.66 4.91 -31.40
CA ALA A 73 -5.85 4.41 -32.76
C ALA A 73 -7.10 4.96 -33.47
N GLY A 74 -7.96 5.72 -32.77
CA GLY A 74 -9.07 6.47 -33.35
C GLY A 74 -10.45 5.85 -33.09
N GLU A 75 -11.39 6.07 -34.00
CA GLU A 75 -12.78 5.66 -33.81
C GLU A 75 -12.95 4.12 -33.79
N LEU A 76 -13.69 3.65 -32.79
CA LEU A 76 -14.01 2.23 -32.60
C LEU A 76 -15.35 1.89 -33.22
N VAL A 77 -15.38 0.80 -33.99
CA VAL A 77 -16.63 0.22 -34.50
C VAL A 77 -17.14 -0.76 -33.46
N TRP A 78 -18.23 -0.41 -32.79
CA TRP A 78 -18.81 -1.26 -31.74
C TRP A 78 -19.68 -2.36 -32.36
N PRO A 79 -19.47 -3.63 -31.98
CA PRO A 79 -20.33 -4.75 -32.39
C PRO A 79 -21.81 -4.56 -32.03
N SER A 80 -22.08 -3.88 -30.90
CA SER A 80 -23.44 -3.56 -30.47
C SER A 80 -23.45 -2.33 -29.55
N PRO A 81 -24.58 -1.59 -29.48
CA PRO A 81 -24.74 -0.48 -28.54
C PRO A 81 -24.69 -0.92 -27.07
N GLU A 82 -25.12 -2.15 -26.77
CA GLU A 82 -25.05 -2.73 -25.42
C GLU A 82 -23.61 -2.91 -24.96
N LEU A 83 -22.72 -3.44 -25.83
CA LEU A 83 -21.31 -3.61 -25.51
C LEU A 83 -20.63 -2.26 -25.27
N ARG A 84 -20.97 -1.25 -26.08
CA ARG A 84 -20.51 0.13 -25.88
C ARG A 84 -20.95 0.68 -24.52
N GLY A 85 -22.23 0.54 -24.18
CA GLY A 85 -22.78 0.98 -22.91
C GLY A 85 -22.13 0.30 -21.72
N ARG A 86 -21.95 -1.02 -21.78
CA ARG A 86 -21.25 -1.80 -20.74
C ARG A 86 -19.81 -1.34 -20.55
N CYS A 87 -19.04 -1.21 -21.62
CA CYS A 87 -17.66 -0.74 -21.56
C CYS A 87 -17.57 0.68 -20.96
N GLN A 88 -18.49 1.57 -21.33
CA GLN A 88 -18.54 2.92 -20.79
C GLN A 88 -18.86 2.93 -19.28
N ALA A 89 -19.84 2.12 -18.86
CA ALA A 89 -20.19 1.99 -17.44
C ALA A 89 -19.03 1.41 -16.62
N ALA A 90 -18.39 0.34 -17.12
CA ALA A 90 -17.23 -0.26 -16.47
C ALA A 90 -16.06 0.73 -16.38
N ALA A 91 -15.80 1.53 -17.42
CA ALA A 91 -14.76 2.56 -17.38
C ALA A 91 -15.05 3.64 -16.32
N GLN A 92 -16.30 4.05 -16.15
CA GLN A 92 -16.71 4.98 -15.08
C GLN A 92 -16.50 4.38 -13.70
N GLN A 93 -16.87 3.10 -13.52
CA GLN A 93 -16.64 2.37 -12.27
C GLN A 93 -15.14 2.25 -11.97
N CYS A 94 -14.31 1.94 -12.96
CA CYS A 94 -12.85 1.91 -12.82
C CYS A 94 -12.28 3.24 -12.34
N ASN A 95 -12.82 4.38 -12.79
CA ASN A 95 -12.38 5.69 -12.31
C ASN A 95 -12.74 5.89 -10.84
N ALA A 96 -13.95 5.52 -10.43
CA ALA A 96 -14.38 5.61 -9.04
C ALA A 96 -13.59 4.66 -8.11
N LEU A 97 -13.33 3.43 -8.55
CA LEU A 97 -12.51 2.46 -7.82
C LEU A 97 -11.06 2.94 -7.71
N GLY A 98 -10.51 3.53 -8.78
CA GLY A 98 -9.15 4.10 -8.76
C GLY A 98 -8.99 5.17 -7.68
N GLN A 99 -9.98 6.06 -7.52
CA GLN A 99 -9.95 7.05 -6.43
C GLN A 99 -10.03 6.40 -5.05
N GLN A 100 -10.90 5.40 -4.88
CA GLN A 100 -11.00 4.66 -3.61
C GLN A 100 -9.70 3.96 -3.24
N VAL A 101 -8.98 3.38 -4.22
CA VAL A 101 -7.66 2.77 -3.99
C VAL A 101 -6.69 3.83 -3.48
N LEU A 102 -6.60 5.00 -4.13
CA LEU A 102 -5.70 6.07 -3.70
C LEU A 102 -6.02 6.58 -2.29
N GLU A 103 -7.30 6.76 -1.97
CA GLU A 103 -7.75 7.16 -0.63
C GLU A 103 -7.37 6.11 0.43
N MET A 104 -7.58 4.83 0.13
CA MET A 104 -7.21 3.71 1.01
C MET A 104 -5.70 3.65 1.25
N GLU A 105 -4.88 3.78 0.21
CA GLU A 105 -3.42 3.81 0.35
C GLU A 105 -2.95 4.95 1.25
N ALA A 106 -3.51 6.16 1.05
CA ALA A 106 -3.18 7.33 1.86
C ALA A 106 -3.59 7.17 3.34
N VAL A 107 -4.67 6.42 3.63
CA VAL A 107 -5.02 6.05 5.00
C VAL A 107 -4.02 5.06 5.58
N CYS A 108 -3.71 3.98 4.85
CA CYS A 108 -2.79 2.95 5.29
C CYS A 108 -1.38 3.50 5.55
N GLU A 109 -0.87 4.37 4.68
CA GLU A 109 0.45 5.02 4.82
C GLU A 109 0.53 5.84 6.12
N ARG A 110 -0.50 6.66 6.38
CA ARG A 110 -0.58 7.47 7.61
C ARG A 110 -0.61 6.61 8.87
N GLN A 111 -1.38 5.51 8.84
CA GLN A 111 -1.47 4.58 9.97
C GLN A 111 -0.14 3.87 10.22
N ALA A 112 0.49 3.33 9.17
CA ALA A 112 1.79 2.65 9.29
C ALA A 112 2.87 3.59 9.82
N THR A 113 2.91 4.84 9.32
CA THR A 113 3.85 5.86 9.79
C THR A 113 3.62 6.19 11.27
N THR A 114 2.36 6.40 11.66
CA THR A 114 1.99 6.68 13.06
C THR A 114 2.43 5.54 13.99
N GLN A 115 2.18 4.30 13.59
CA GLN A 115 2.56 3.13 14.39
C GLN A 115 4.09 2.99 14.52
N ARG A 116 4.83 3.16 13.41
CA ARG A 116 6.29 3.15 13.42
C ARG A 116 6.85 4.22 14.35
N ASP A 117 6.31 5.43 14.31
CA ASP A 117 6.77 6.55 15.15
C ASP A 117 6.45 6.32 16.63
N ALA A 118 5.32 5.68 16.94
CA ALA A 118 4.98 5.26 18.31
C ALA A 118 5.95 4.20 18.85
N MET A 119 6.28 3.18 18.04
CA MET A 119 7.27 2.15 18.40
C MET A 119 8.66 2.76 18.62
N ALA A 120 9.07 3.70 17.76
CA ALA A 120 10.35 4.39 17.89
C ALA A 120 10.45 5.18 19.21
N LYS A 121 9.37 5.88 19.61
CA LYS A 121 9.30 6.59 20.90
C LYS A 121 9.40 5.64 22.08
N GLN A 122 8.67 4.52 22.04
CA GLN A 122 8.72 3.50 23.10
C GLN A 122 10.15 2.96 23.26
N ILE A 123 10.83 2.61 22.17
CA ILE A 123 12.22 2.14 22.20
C ILE A 123 13.15 3.19 22.81
N GLN A 124 12.97 4.47 22.47
CA GLN A 124 13.77 5.57 23.01
C GLN A 124 13.52 5.79 24.51
N GLU A 125 12.27 5.64 24.97
CA GLU A 125 11.93 5.72 26.39
C GLU A 125 12.56 4.58 27.20
N PHE A 126 12.51 3.35 26.67
CA PHE A 126 13.17 2.20 27.29
C PHE A 126 14.69 2.36 27.37
N SER A 127 15.34 2.84 26.30
CA SER A 127 16.79 3.05 26.31
C SER A 127 17.20 4.15 27.29
N ASN A 128 16.46 5.27 27.33
CA ASN A 128 16.69 6.36 28.28
C ASN A 128 16.47 5.94 29.74
N PHE A 129 15.48 5.10 30.01
CA PHE A 129 15.24 4.53 31.35
C PHE A 129 16.41 3.64 31.80
N ASN A 130 16.94 2.81 30.90
CA ASN A 130 18.05 1.92 31.21
C ASN A 130 19.36 2.71 31.47
N SER A 131 19.63 3.76 30.69
CA SER A 131 20.78 4.64 30.90
C SER A 131 20.72 5.41 32.23
N ARG A 132 19.52 5.82 32.68
CA ARG A 132 19.35 6.47 33.99
C ARG A 132 19.52 5.50 35.15
N SER A 133 19.11 4.25 34.99
CA SER A 133 19.26 3.22 36.04
C SER A 133 20.70 2.78 36.22
N SER A 134 21.49 2.62 35.14
CA SER A 134 22.93 2.31 35.26
C SER A 134 23.73 3.44 35.91
N ASN A 135 23.32 4.71 35.73
CA ASN A 135 24.01 5.84 36.37
C ASN A 135 23.72 5.97 37.88
N SER A 136 22.62 5.37 38.36
CA SER A 136 22.25 5.38 39.78
C SER A 136 23.03 4.36 40.62
N TYR A 137 23.56 3.30 40.01
CA TYR A 137 24.38 2.29 40.71
C TYR A 137 25.88 2.63 40.74
N SER A 138 26.30 3.73 40.12
CA SER A 138 27.71 4.15 40.07
C SER A 138 28.10 5.23 41.09
N LEU A 139 27.15 5.77 41.87
CA LEU A 139 27.40 6.86 42.83
C LEU A 139 27.52 6.41 44.29
N ASP A 140 27.28 5.14 44.60
CA ASP A 140 27.35 4.62 45.97
C ASP A 140 28.69 3.90 46.32
N ASP A 141 29.61 3.75 45.37
CA ASP A 141 30.88 3.01 45.59
C ASP A 141 32.10 3.93 45.86
N GLU A 142 31.98 5.25 45.65
CA GLU A 142 33.09 6.21 45.88
C GLU A 142 33.00 7.03 47.17
N THR A 143 31.98 6.81 48.02
CA THR A 143 31.84 7.55 49.29
C THR A 143 32.30 6.79 50.54
N HIS A 144 32.77 5.54 50.40
CA HIS A 144 33.14 4.70 51.56
C HIS A 144 34.65 4.45 51.75
N LEU A 145 35.53 5.28 51.17
CA LEU A 145 37.00 5.18 51.33
C LEU A 145 37.67 6.42 51.96
N ALA A 146 36.91 7.44 52.38
CA ALA A 146 37.46 8.67 52.96
C ALA A 146 37.29 8.80 54.49
N GLU A 147 36.79 7.77 55.19
CA GLU A 147 36.50 7.82 56.64
C GLU A 147 37.25 6.77 57.47
N PHE A 148 38.45 6.36 57.07
CA PHE A 148 39.41 5.80 58.03
C PHE A 148 40.45 6.85 58.40
N ASP A 149 39.94 7.73 59.26
CA ASP A 149 40.62 8.75 60.03
C ASP A 149 41.74 8.17 60.90
N GLU A 150 42.71 9.05 61.09
CA GLU A 150 43.77 9.10 62.06
C GLU A 150 43.43 8.40 63.39
N SER A 151 44.30 7.51 63.85
CA SER A 151 44.46 7.27 65.28
C SER A 151 45.82 6.64 65.62
N SER A 152 46.64 7.48 66.27
CA SER A 152 47.79 7.21 67.16
C SER A 152 49.16 6.92 66.55
#